data_AF-A0A0F9FMT4-F1
#
_entry.id   AF-A0A0F9FMT4-F1
#
_cell.length_a   1.000
_cell.length_b   1.000
_cell.length_c   1.000
_cell.angle_alpha   90.00
_cell.angle_beta   90.00
_cell.angle_gamma   90.00
#
_symmetry.space_group_name_H-M   'P 1'
#
loop_
_entity.id
_entity.type
_entity.pdbx_description
1 polymer ?
#
loop_
_entity_poly.entity_id
_entity_poly.type
_entity_poly.pdbx_seq_one_letter_code
_entity_poly.pdbx_strand_id
1 'polypeptide(L)'
;MKDITHTKVFTELWNTADQYKIHLLRGGARSSKSYSLMQMVFLWLMTGWIGDIEQRSGIFAIVRNVLPALKDTVLRDFINYLTEMGVADYVDHLKTRNTFEYNNRVVTFFPATDESRLKGRQNDFVWINEANDLTWYEFQQLIMRTGGCLWCDYNPDNPDSWVKTELEEKRLEKRKDVNLMISTVLMNPFLSDSQREEINNLADYDNELYEVYTLGNWVKFKGLIFPNWDIIEAKDFPGNALKQCYAMDIG
;
A
#
# COMPACT_ATOMS: atom_id res chain seq x y z
N MET A 1 -13.10 -9.44 22.33
CA MET A 1 -12.27 -9.13 21.15
C MET A 1 -12.19 -10.41 20.34
N LYS A 2 -12.56 -10.42 19.05
CA LYS A 2 -12.35 -11.60 18.20
C LYS A 2 -10.85 -11.88 18.12
N ASP A 3 -10.45 -13.15 18.04
CA ASP A 3 -9.05 -13.51 17.79
C ASP A 3 -8.59 -12.87 16.47
N ILE A 4 -7.47 -12.15 16.50
CA ILE A 4 -6.93 -11.49 15.31
C ILE A 4 -6.23 -12.53 14.45
N THR A 5 -6.93 -13.01 13.42
CA THR A 5 -6.28 -13.82 12.37
C THR A 5 -5.30 -12.93 11.60
N HIS A 6 -4.05 -13.36 11.49
CA HIS A 6 -2.98 -12.56 10.92
C HIS A 6 -2.14 -13.37 9.92
N THR A 7 -1.44 -12.67 9.04
CA THR A 7 -0.61 -13.27 8.00
C THR A 7 0.85 -13.37 8.43
N LYS A 8 1.66 -14.11 7.67
CA LYS A 8 3.13 -14.10 7.83
C LYS A 8 3.71 -12.69 7.70
N VAL A 9 3.15 -11.88 6.78
CA VAL A 9 3.54 -10.48 6.60
C VAL A 9 3.32 -9.69 7.89
N PHE A 10 2.18 -9.86 8.55
CA PHE A 10 1.94 -9.22 9.85
C PHE A 10 2.96 -9.64 10.90
N THR A 11 3.24 -10.94 11.04
CA THR A 11 4.21 -11.44 12.04
C THR A 11 5.59 -10.83 11.83
N GLU A 12 6.05 -10.75 10.58
CA GLU A 12 7.35 -10.17 10.26
C GLU A 12 7.39 -8.66 10.49
N LEU A 13 6.34 -7.93 10.11
CA LEU A 13 6.20 -6.50 10.41
C LEU A 13 6.26 -6.22 11.91
N TRP A 14 5.51 -7.00 12.68
CA TRP A 14 5.40 -6.85 14.12
C TRP A 14 6.77 -7.08 14.79
N ASN A 15 7.47 -8.16 14.43
CA ASN A 15 8.70 -8.56 15.10
C ASN A 15 9.96 -7.79 14.66
N THR A 16 9.89 -7.02 13.57
CA THR A 16 11.06 -6.29 13.05
C THR A 16 10.98 -4.78 13.23
N ALA A 17 9.85 -4.26 13.71
CA ALA A 17 9.55 -2.83 13.77
C ALA A 17 10.62 -1.98 14.50
N ASP A 18 11.26 -2.53 15.52
CA ASP A 18 12.29 -1.90 16.34
C ASP A 18 13.71 -2.01 15.74
N GLN A 19 13.89 -2.88 14.75
CA GLN A 19 15.20 -3.21 14.18
C GLN A 19 15.59 -2.28 13.02
N TYR A 20 14.62 -1.67 12.34
CA TYR A 20 14.86 -0.90 11.12
C TYR A 20 14.16 0.47 11.16
N LYS A 21 14.76 1.46 10.48
CA LYS A 21 14.14 2.79 10.35
C LYS A 21 13.04 2.79 9.30
N ILE A 22 13.20 2.00 8.25
CA ILE A 22 12.29 1.91 7.12
C ILE A 22 11.90 0.45 6.89
N HIS A 23 10.62 0.20 6.71
CA HIS A 23 10.07 -1.07 6.30
C HIS A 23 9.40 -0.92 4.95
N LEU A 24 9.90 -1.64 3.95
CA LEU A 24 9.36 -1.69 2.61
C LEU A 24 8.55 -2.96 2.45
N LEU A 25 7.29 -2.81 2.08
CA LEU A 25 6.41 -3.90 1.71
C LEU A 25 6.14 -3.82 0.22
N ARG A 26 6.92 -4.58 -0.54
CA ARG A 26 6.71 -4.77 -1.96
C ARG A 26 5.81 -5.98 -2.17
N GLY A 27 4.92 -5.91 -3.14
CA GLY A 27 4.10 -7.06 -3.52
C GLY A 27 2.99 -6.64 -4.45
N GLY A 28 2.25 -7.57 -5.02
CA GLY A 28 1.14 -7.22 -5.90
C GLY A 28 -0.21 -7.02 -5.19
N ALA A 29 -1.24 -6.81 -5.99
CA ALA A 29 -2.60 -6.61 -5.49
C ALA A 29 -3.04 -7.84 -4.66
N ARG A 30 -3.70 -7.62 -3.52
CA ARG A 30 -4.16 -8.69 -2.61
C ARG A 30 -3.06 -9.52 -1.94
N SER A 31 -1.79 -9.06 -1.88
CA SER A 31 -0.72 -9.74 -1.13
C SER A 31 -0.74 -9.51 0.40
N SER A 32 -1.85 -9.01 0.95
CA SER A 32 -2.12 -8.73 2.39
C SER A 32 -1.33 -7.59 3.06
N LYS A 33 -0.45 -6.88 2.34
CA LYS A 33 0.38 -5.78 2.89
C LYS A 33 -0.39 -4.74 3.68
N SER A 34 -1.32 -4.05 3.02
CA SER A 34 -2.06 -2.93 3.60
C SER A 34 -2.94 -3.38 4.75
N TYR A 35 -3.50 -4.58 4.67
CA TYR A 35 -4.29 -5.17 5.74
C TYR A 35 -3.42 -5.48 6.97
N SER A 36 -2.24 -6.08 6.80
CA SER A 36 -1.30 -6.33 7.89
C SER A 36 -0.82 -5.04 8.56
N LEU A 37 -0.52 -4.00 7.78
CA LEU A 37 -0.17 -2.68 8.32
C LEU A 37 -1.34 -2.04 9.07
N MET A 38 -2.56 -2.17 8.56
CA MET A 38 -3.77 -1.71 9.24
C MET A 38 -3.96 -2.42 10.59
N GLN A 39 -3.76 -3.74 10.66
CA GLN A 39 -3.80 -4.50 11.92
C GLN A 39 -2.77 -3.98 12.93
N MET A 40 -1.55 -3.70 12.48
CA MET A 40 -0.49 -3.16 13.32
C MET A 40 -0.84 -1.76 13.84
N VAL A 41 -1.33 -0.86 12.98
CA VAL A 41 -1.78 0.48 13.39
C VAL A 41 -2.92 0.40 14.39
N PHE A 42 -3.89 -0.47 14.14
CA PHE A 42 -4.99 -0.73 15.06
C PHE A 42 -4.49 -1.20 16.43
N LEU A 43 -3.60 -2.19 16.46
CA LEU A 43 -3.03 -2.72 17.70
C LEU A 43 -2.24 -1.65 18.44
N TRP A 44 -1.46 -0.84 17.74
CA TRP A 44 -0.78 0.29 18.36
C TRP A 44 -1.76 1.30 18.95
N LEU A 45 -2.83 1.66 18.23
CA LEU A 45 -3.84 2.58 18.75
C LEU A 45 -4.49 2.01 20.02
N MET A 46 -4.88 0.74 20.03
CA MET A 46 -5.60 0.14 21.17
C MET A 46 -4.68 -0.20 22.35
N THR A 47 -3.44 -0.61 22.09
CA THR A 47 -2.56 -1.17 23.12
C THR A 47 -1.34 -0.29 23.41
N GLY A 48 -0.88 0.51 22.45
CA GLY A 48 0.37 1.24 22.51
C GLY A 48 1.60 0.38 22.23
N TRP A 49 1.44 -0.78 21.61
CA TRP A 49 2.54 -1.68 21.23
C TRP A 49 2.65 -1.85 19.72
N ILE A 50 3.88 -1.96 19.23
CA ILE A 50 4.23 -2.49 17.92
C ILE A 50 5.45 -3.39 18.12
N GLY A 51 5.29 -4.72 18.06
CA GLY A 51 6.38 -5.61 18.43
C GLY A 51 6.81 -5.39 19.88
N ASP A 52 8.10 -5.17 20.06
CA ASP A 52 8.74 -4.83 21.33
C ASP A 52 8.76 -3.31 21.61
N ILE A 53 8.22 -2.48 20.70
CA ILE A 53 8.10 -1.04 20.90
C ILE A 53 6.90 -0.74 21.80
N GLU A 54 7.15 -0.27 23.01
CA GLU A 54 6.12 0.30 23.89
C GLU A 54 6.04 1.83 23.75
N GLN A 55 4.93 2.32 23.19
CA GLN A 55 4.65 3.75 23.07
C GLN A 55 3.19 4.05 23.42
N ARG A 56 2.95 4.44 24.67
CA ARG A 56 1.61 4.67 25.22
C ARG A 56 0.98 6.01 24.83
N SER A 57 1.75 6.92 24.21
CA SER A 57 1.29 8.20 23.69
C SER A 57 2.03 8.56 22.41
N GLY A 58 1.38 9.25 21.48
CA GLY A 58 2.04 9.73 20.27
C GLY A 58 1.12 9.80 19.06
N ILE A 59 1.73 10.00 17.89
CA ILE A 59 1.05 10.18 16.62
C ILE A 59 1.57 9.16 15.61
N PHE A 60 0.66 8.35 15.09
CA PHE A 60 0.87 7.49 13.93
C PHE A 60 0.20 8.15 12.72
N ALA A 61 0.99 8.58 11.75
CA ALA A 61 0.48 9.16 10.51
C ALA A 61 0.30 8.11 9.42
N ILE A 62 -0.83 8.18 8.71
CA ILE A 62 -1.07 7.43 7.48
C ILE A 62 -1.18 8.44 6.34
N VAL A 63 -0.34 8.28 5.33
CA VAL A 63 -0.19 9.22 4.21
C VAL A 63 -0.42 8.51 2.89
N ARG A 64 -1.14 9.16 1.97
CA ARG A 64 -1.31 8.74 0.57
C ARG A 64 -1.19 9.96 -0.33
N ASN A 65 -0.93 9.81 -1.63
CA ASN A 65 -0.70 10.92 -2.55
C ASN A 65 -1.76 12.05 -2.46
N VAL A 66 -3.05 11.72 -2.63
CA VAL A 66 -4.15 12.70 -2.71
C VAL A 66 -5.31 12.34 -1.79
N LEU A 67 -6.07 13.36 -1.37
CA LEU A 67 -7.17 13.21 -0.40
C LEU A 67 -8.29 12.27 -0.87
N PRO A 68 -8.77 12.31 -2.12
CA PRO A 68 -9.81 11.39 -2.58
C PRO A 68 -9.38 9.93 -2.47
N ALA A 69 -8.17 9.61 -2.96
CA ALA A 69 -7.62 8.26 -2.88
C ALA A 69 -7.49 7.80 -1.42
N LEU A 70 -6.95 8.66 -0.53
CA LEU A 70 -6.85 8.39 0.91
C LEU A 70 -8.21 8.05 1.54
N LYS A 71 -9.26 8.82 1.20
CA LYS A 71 -10.62 8.65 1.74
C LYS A 71 -11.31 7.40 1.24
N ASP A 72 -11.14 7.07 -0.04
CA ASP A 72 -11.82 5.96 -0.68
C ASP A 72 -11.14 4.61 -0.44
N THR A 73 -9.90 4.62 0.03
CA THR A 73 -9.14 3.40 0.37
C THR A 73 -8.87 3.32 1.88
N VAL A 74 -7.64 3.60 2.31
CA VAL A 74 -7.10 3.25 3.63
C VAL A 74 -7.88 3.89 4.79
N LEU A 75 -8.44 5.09 4.64
CA LEU A 75 -9.27 5.70 5.68
C LEU A 75 -10.59 4.95 5.85
N ARG A 76 -11.26 4.61 4.74
CA ARG A 76 -12.51 3.85 4.76
C ARG A 76 -12.27 2.46 5.35
N ASP A 77 -11.21 1.80 4.94
CA ASP A 77 -10.84 0.47 5.45
C ASP A 77 -10.57 0.50 6.95
N PHE A 78 -9.88 1.53 7.46
CA PHE A 78 -9.64 1.68 8.89
C PHE A 78 -10.93 1.88 9.70
N ILE A 79 -11.89 2.68 9.19
CA ILE A 79 -13.20 2.86 9.83
C ILE A 79 -13.98 1.55 9.87
N ASN A 80 -13.99 0.81 8.76
CA ASN A 80 -14.63 -0.50 8.68
C ASN A 80 -13.99 -1.47 9.67
N TYR A 81 -12.66 -1.49 9.74
CA TYR A 81 -11.91 -2.37 10.63
C TYR A 81 -12.23 -2.11 12.11
N LEU A 82 -12.28 -0.84 12.54
CA LEU A 82 -12.70 -0.48 13.90
C LEU A 82 -14.13 -0.94 14.22
N THR A 83 -15.02 -0.87 13.23
CA THR A 83 -16.42 -1.31 13.34
C THR A 83 -16.51 -2.83 13.45
N GLU A 84 -15.79 -3.57 12.60
CA GLU A 84 -15.73 -5.04 12.61
C GLU A 84 -15.15 -5.60 13.91
N MET A 85 -14.16 -4.91 14.48
CA MET A 85 -13.58 -5.25 15.78
C MET A 85 -14.49 -4.89 16.96
N GLY A 86 -15.58 -4.16 16.70
CA GLY A 86 -16.55 -3.73 17.73
C GLY A 86 -16.00 -2.67 18.67
N VAL A 87 -15.04 -1.85 18.21
CA VAL A 87 -14.40 -0.84 19.07
C VAL A 87 -14.59 0.60 18.61
N ALA A 88 -15.29 0.83 17.50
CA ALA A 88 -15.48 2.16 16.94
C ALA A 88 -16.05 3.17 17.95
N ASP A 89 -16.96 2.74 18.84
CA ASP A 89 -17.58 3.59 19.87
C ASP A 89 -16.62 4.00 21.00
N TYR A 90 -15.47 3.35 21.13
CA TYR A 90 -14.44 3.68 22.12
C TYR A 90 -13.34 4.59 21.57
N VAL A 91 -13.34 4.87 20.27
CA VAL A 91 -12.30 5.66 19.60
C VAL A 91 -12.87 7.01 19.16
N ASP A 92 -12.26 8.10 19.62
CA ASP A 92 -12.70 9.45 19.29
C ASP A 92 -12.34 9.79 17.84
N HIS A 93 -13.35 9.77 16.95
CA HIS A 93 -13.17 10.08 15.53
C HIS A 93 -13.52 11.53 15.19
N LEU A 94 -12.50 12.37 15.02
CA LEU A 94 -12.63 13.74 14.52
C LEU A 94 -12.60 13.77 12.99
N LYS A 95 -13.77 13.61 12.36
CA LYS A 95 -13.96 13.54 10.90
C LYS A 95 -13.38 14.74 10.13
N THR A 96 -13.42 15.94 10.71
CA THR A 96 -12.90 17.16 10.07
C THR A 96 -11.38 17.14 9.89
N ARG A 97 -10.66 16.42 10.76
CA ARG A 97 -9.20 16.29 10.74
C ARG A 97 -8.72 14.91 10.29
N ASN A 98 -9.66 13.99 10.01
CA ASN A 98 -9.40 12.56 9.79
C ASN A 98 -8.46 11.98 10.85
N THR A 99 -8.81 12.16 12.13
CA THR A 99 -8.02 11.64 13.25
C THR A 99 -8.86 10.75 14.14
N PHE A 100 -8.21 9.72 14.68
CA PHE A 100 -8.77 8.74 15.60
C PHE A 100 -7.91 8.75 16.86
N GLU A 101 -8.53 9.04 18.00
CA GLU A 101 -7.83 9.19 19.26
C GLU A 101 -8.31 8.16 20.28
N TYR A 102 -7.35 7.55 20.98
CA TYR A 102 -7.61 6.63 22.07
C TYR A 102 -6.43 6.63 23.04
N ASN A 103 -6.67 6.90 24.32
CA ASN A 103 -5.65 6.87 25.39
C ASN A 103 -4.34 7.63 25.02
N ASN A 104 -4.44 8.90 24.64
CA ASN A 104 -3.32 9.78 24.25
C ASN A 104 -2.52 9.32 23.01
N ARG A 105 -3.04 8.36 22.25
CA ARG A 105 -2.51 7.93 20.96
C ARG A 105 -3.44 8.41 19.87
N VAL A 106 -2.86 8.94 18.80
CA VAL A 106 -3.59 9.51 17.67
C VAL A 106 -3.15 8.82 16.40
N VAL A 107 -4.08 8.17 15.70
CA VAL A 107 -3.90 7.80 14.30
C VAL A 107 -4.45 8.93 13.44
N THR A 108 -3.64 9.46 12.52
CA THR A 108 -4.01 10.60 11.71
C THR A 108 -3.78 10.37 10.23
N PHE A 109 -4.75 10.74 9.41
CA PHE A 109 -4.72 10.57 7.97
C PHE A 109 -4.55 11.92 7.28
N PHE A 110 -3.62 12.01 6.33
CA PHE A 110 -3.50 13.20 5.48
C PHE A 110 -2.88 12.89 4.11
N PRO A 111 -3.21 13.67 3.07
CA PRO A 111 -2.62 13.49 1.77
C PRO A 111 -1.23 14.14 1.68
N ALA A 112 -0.36 13.64 0.81
CA ALA A 112 0.95 14.26 0.55
C ALA A 112 0.83 15.69 0.01
N THR A 113 -0.26 15.99 -0.71
CA THR A 113 -0.61 17.35 -1.17
C THR A 113 -0.85 18.35 -0.03
N ASP A 114 -1.03 17.91 1.22
CA ASP A 114 -1.07 18.80 2.39
C ASP A 114 0.36 19.16 2.83
N GLU A 115 0.97 20.09 2.09
CA GLU A 115 2.36 20.51 2.34
C GLU A 115 2.59 21.03 3.75
N SER A 116 1.56 21.66 4.36
CA SER A 116 1.65 22.19 5.72
C SER A 116 1.88 21.05 6.71
N ARG A 117 1.09 19.98 6.63
CA ARG A 117 1.25 18.82 7.50
C ARG A 117 2.51 18.03 7.18
N LEU A 118 2.85 17.89 5.90
CA LEU A 118 4.05 17.20 5.43
C LEU A 118 5.34 17.85 5.95
N LYS A 119 5.41 19.19 5.95
CA LYS A 119 6.59 19.98 6.34
C LYS A 119 6.56 20.49 7.79
N GLY A 120 5.41 20.48 8.45
CA GLY A 120 5.25 21.09 9.77
C GLY A 120 5.14 20.11 10.92
N ARG A 121 4.67 18.88 10.69
CA ARG A 121 4.26 17.97 11.76
C ARG A 121 5.31 16.90 12.03
N GLN A 122 5.71 16.76 13.29
CA GLN A 122 6.46 15.60 13.76
C GLN A 122 5.49 14.44 14.01
N ASN A 123 5.89 13.24 13.60
CA ASN A 123 5.13 12.01 13.82
C ASN A 123 6.05 10.98 14.48
N ASP A 124 5.51 10.13 15.35
CA ASP A 124 6.28 9.04 15.96
C ASP A 124 6.46 7.91 14.95
N PHE A 125 5.37 7.55 14.29
CA PHE A 125 5.31 6.51 13.28
C PHE A 125 4.64 7.04 12.02
N VAL A 126 5.03 6.50 10.88
CA VAL A 126 4.43 6.87 9.59
C VAL A 126 4.20 5.61 8.76
N TRP A 127 3.03 5.51 8.14
CA TRP A 127 2.77 4.58 7.05
C TRP A 127 2.45 5.38 5.79
N ILE A 128 3.27 5.22 4.75
CA ILE A 128 3.02 5.74 3.41
C ILE A 128 2.35 4.64 2.60
N ASN A 129 1.08 4.87 2.25
CA ASN A 129 0.29 3.98 1.42
C ASN A 129 0.44 4.30 -0.06
N GLU A 130 0.71 3.27 -0.86
CA GLU A 130 1.11 3.37 -2.29
C GLU A 130 2.29 4.34 -2.44
N ALA A 131 3.42 4.00 -1.81
CA ALA A 131 4.57 4.89 -1.70
C ALA A 131 5.16 5.33 -3.05
N ASN A 132 5.03 4.51 -4.10
CA ASN A 132 5.40 4.84 -5.47
C ASN A 132 4.66 6.07 -6.02
N ASP A 133 3.45 6.37 -5.53
CA ASP A 133 2.66 7.54 -5.95
C ASP A 133 3.13 8.86 -5.32
N LEU A 134 3.95 8.80 -4.26
CA LEU A 134 4.59 10.00 -3.71
C LEU A 134 5.86 10.32 -4.49
N THR A 135 6.37 11.52 -4.33
CA THR A 135 7.69 11.92 -4.82
C THR A 135 8.77 11.62 -3.79
N TRP A 136 10.01 11.48 -4.24
CA TRP A 136 11.18 11.35 -3.36
C TRP A 136 11.30 12.52 -2.36
N TYR A 137 10.96 13.73 -2.81
CA TYR A 137 10.99 14.91 -1.94
C TYR A 137 9.96 14.81 -0.81
N GLU A 138 8.75 14.36 -1.09
CA GLU A 138 7.72 14.21 -0.07
C GLU A 138 8.10 13.15 0.96
N PHE A 139 8.66 12.01 0.50
CA PHE A 139 9.23 11.01 1.40
C PHE A 139 10.31 11.60 2.30
N GLN A 140 11.25 12.38 1.74
CA GLN A 140 12.31 13.04 2.51
C GLN A 140 11.71 13.93 3.60
N GLN A 141 10.67 14.72 3.29
CA GLN A 141 10.01 15.57 4.28
C GLN A 141 9.39 14.76 5.43
N LEU A 142 8.80 13.60 5.12
CA LEU A 142 8.22 12.70 6.12
C LEU A 142 9.28 12.07 7.00
N ILE A 143 10.27 11.39 6.42
CA ILE A 143 11.24 10.63 7.22
C ILE A 143 12.11 11.51 8.12
N MET A 144 12.42 12.74 7.71
CA MET A 144 13.12 13.71 8.56
C MET A 144 12.33 14.09 9.83
N ARG A 145 11.01 13.88 9.82
CA ARG A 145 10.08 14.22 10.90
C ARG A 145 9.48 13.00 11.59
N THR A 146 9.93 11.80 11.22
CA THR A 146 9.56 10.55 11.89
C THR A 146 10.52 10.27 13.04
N GLY A 147 10.00 10.22 14.26
CA GLY A 147 10.78 9.87 15.46
C GLY A 147 11.23 8.41 15.45
N GLY A 148 10.27 7.48 15.39
CA GLY A 148 10.45 6.03 15.33
C GLY A 148 10.68 5.53 13.91
N CYS A 149 10.00 4.47 13.51
CA CYS A 149 10.14 3.88 12.17
C CYS A 149 8.99 4.27 11.21
N LEU A 150 9.20 3.98 9.93
CA LEU A 150 8.25 4.26 8.86
C LEU A 150 8.03 3.02 7.99
N TRP A 151 6.79 2.79 7.56
CA TRP A 151 6.41 1.73 6.64
C TRP A 151 5.97 2.30 5.29
N CYS A 152 6.37 1.66 4.21
CA CYS A 152 5.91 1.94 2.85
C CYS A 152 5.32 0.66 2.27
N ASP A 153 4.06 0.68 1.85
CA ASP A 153 3.54 -0.37 0.96
C ASP A 153 3.30 0.17 -0.44
N TYR A 154 3.58 -0.67 -1.43
CA TYR A 154 3.48 -0.32 -2.84
C TYR A 154 3.45 -1.59 -3.69
N ASN A 155 2.91 -1.46 -4.90
CA ASN A 155 3.04 -2.45 -5.95
C ASN A 155 4.15 -2.00 -6.91
N PRO A 156 5.01 -2.91 -7.40
CA PRO A 156 6.05 -2.53 -8.35
C PRO A 156 5.40 -2.10 -9.67
N ASP A 157 5.70 -0.90 -10.15
CA ASP A 157 5.09 -0.32 -11.35
C ASP A 157 6.16 0.09 -12.39
N ASN A 158 6.82 1.21 -12.16
CA ASN A 158 7.89 1.75 -12.96
C ASN A 158 9.22 1.34 -12.33
N PRO A 159 10.08 0.58 -13.05
CA PRO A 159 11.42 0.25 -12.56
C PRO A 159 12.31 1.46 -12.23
N ASP A 160 11.97 2.66 -12.69
CA ASP A 160 12.67 3.90 -12.36
C ASP A 160 12.05 4.64 -11.13
N SER A 161 11.08 4.01 -10.46
CA SER A 161 10.48 4.52 -9.22
C SER A 161 11.56 4.84 -8.18
N TRP A 162 11.38 5.95 -7.47
CA TRP A 162 12.31 6.37 -6.42
C TRP A 162 12.34 5.36 -5.27
N VAL A 163 11.24 4.63 -5.02
CA VAL A 163 11.18 3.61 -3.97
C VAL A 163 12.20 2.51 -4.27
N LYS A 164 12.28 2.07 -5.53
CA LYS A 164 13.27 1.10 -5.97
C LYS A 164 14.68 1.67 -5.92
N THR A 165 14.90 2.76 -6.64
CA THR A 165 16.24 3.28 -6.91
C THR A 165 16.89 3.90 -5.67
N GLU A 166 16.14 4.63 -4.85
CA GLU A 166 16.65 5.29 -3.65
C GLU A 166 16.58 4.41 -2.40
N LEU A 167 15.52 3.61 -2.22
CA LEU A 167 15.36 2.80 -1.00
C LEU A 167 15.84 1.35 -1.17
N GLU A 168 15.29 0.58 -2.11
CA GLU A 168 15.63 -0.85 -2.28
C GLU A 168 17.06 -1.08 -2.78
N GLU A 169 17.58 -0.20 -3.62
CA GLU A 169 18.93 -0.32 -4.17
C GLU A 169 19.94 0.49 -3.33
N LYS A 170 19.83 1.83 -3.33
CA LYS A 170 20.86 2.68 -2.72
C LYS A 170 20.88 2.63 -1.19
N ARG A 171 19.74 2.84 -0.51
CA ARG A 171 19.73 2.97 0.96
C ARG A 171 19.87 1.64 1.66
N LEU A 172 19.21 0.60 1.16
CA LEU A 172 19.28 -0.77 1.68
C LEU A 172 20.75 -1.23 1.78
N GLU A 173 21.54 -1.05 0.72
CA GLU A 173 22.95 -1.42 0.71
C GLU A 173 23.82 -0.51 1.59
N LYS A 174 23.61 0.80 1.53
CA LYS A 174 24.52 1.79 2.16
C LYS A 174 24.31 1.95 3.66
N ARG A 175 23.05 1.94 4.11
CA ARG A 175 22.70 2.30 5.51
C ARG A 175 22.29 1.11 6.35
N LYS A 176 21.87 0.00 5.74
CA LYS A 176 21.38 -1.21 6.44
C LYS A 176 20.27 -0.92 7.46
N ASP A 177 19.53 0.18 7.28
CA ASP A 177 18.41 0.61 8.13
C ASP A 177 17.04 0.40 7.45
N VAL A 178 17.04 -0.41 6.39
CA VAL A 178 15.87 -0.74 5.56
C VAL A 178 15.60 -2.23 5.68
N ASN A 179 14.38 -2.60 6.02
CA ASN A 179 13.85 -3.94 5.87
C ASN A 179 13.04 -4.03 4.59
N LEU A 180 13.32 -4.99 3.71
CA LEU A 180 12.55 -5.24 2.49
C LEU A 180 11.81 -6.58 2.58
N MET A 181 10.48 -6.49 2.66
CA MET A 181 9.57 -7.63 2.64
C MET A 181 8.91 -7.72 1.26
N ILE A 182 9.06 -8.86 0.61
CA ILE A 182 8.37 -9.15 -0.65
C ILE A 182 7.22 -10.10 -0.35
N SER A 183 6.01 -9.58 -0.44
CA SER A 183 4.77 -10.32 -0.25
C SER A 183 4.21 -10.74 -1.61
N THR A 184 3.96 -12.04 -1.78
CA THR A 184 3.30 -12.56 -2.98
C THR A 184 1.85 -12.89 -2.67
N VAL A 185 1.02 -12.85 -3.69
CA VAL A 185 -0.40 -13.17 -3.54
C VAL A 185 -0.59 -14.64 -3.13
N LEU A 186 0.35 -15.50 -3.51
CA LEU A 186 0.44 -16.89 -3.10
C LEU A 186 0.57 -17.09 -1.57
N MET A 187 1.07 -16.09 -0.85
CA MET A 187 1.22 -16.12 0.61
C MET A 187 -0.05 -15.68 1.36
N ASN A 188 -1.08 -15.21 0.66
CA ASN A 188 -2.32 -14.76 1.29
C ASN A 188 -3.31 -15.93 1.45
N PRO A 189 -3.55 -16.43 2.68
CA PRO A 189 -4.48 -17.53 2.92
C PRO A 189 -5.96 -17.12 2.77
N PHE A 190 -6.25 -15.82 2.64
CA PHE A 190 -7.61 -15.28 2.62
C PHE A 190 -8.17 -15.04 1.22
N LEU A 191 -7.47 -15.47 0.17
CA LEU A 191 -8.00 -15.38 -1.19
C LEU A 191 -9.10 -16.40 -1.40
N SER A 192 -10.20 -15.96 -2.00
CA SER A 192 -11.22 -16.89 -2.51
C SER A 192 -10.70 -17.65 -3.74
N ASP A 193 -11.29 -18.81 -4.00
CA ASP A 193 -10.91 -19.66 -5.15
C ASP A 193 -11.03 -18.92 -6.48
N SER A 194 -12.10 -18.13 -6.66
CA SER A 194 -12.29 -17.30 -7.87
C SER A 194 -11.18 -16.28 -8.06
N GLN A 195 -10.72 -15.63 -6.99
CA GLN A 195 -9.62 -14.67 -7.08
C GLN A 195 -8.29 -15.37 -7.42
N ARG A 196 -8.08 -16.58 -6.89
CA ARG A 196 -6.91 -17.39 -7.20
C ARG A 196 -6.91 -17.84 -8.65
N GLU A 197 -8.07 -18.18 -9.20
CA GLU A 197 -8.24 -18.54 -10.61
C GLU A 197 -7.90 -17.37 -11.55
N GLU A 198 -8.40 -16.16 -11.27
CA GLU A 198 -8.04 -14.96 -12.05
C GLU A 198 -6.52 -14.72 -12.07
N ILE A 199 -5.86 -14.88 -10.92
CA ILE A 199 -4.40 -14.73 -10.78
C ILE A 199 -3.64 -15.78 -11.58
N ASN A 200 -4.14 -17.02 -11.61
CA ASN A 200 -3.52 -18.08 -12.40
C ASN A 200 -3.71 -17.80 -13.90
N ASN A 201 -4.88 -17.34 -14.33
CA ASN A 201 -5.17 -16.99 -15.72
C ASN A 201 -4.32 -15.82 -16.24
N LEU A 202 -3.88 -14.91 -15.35
CA LEU A 202 -2.95 -13.84 -15.69
C LEU A 202 -1.62 -14.36 -16.25
N ALA A 203 -1.14 -15.52 -15.77
CA ALA A 203 0.11 -16.11 -16.28
C ALA A 203 0.01 -16.49 -17.77
N ASP A 204 -1.16 -16.96 -18.20
CA ASP A 204 -1.39 -17.40 -19.58
C ASP A 204 -1.62 -16.23 -20.54
N TYR A 205 -2.15 -15.11 -20.03
CA TYR A 205 -2.47 -13.93 -20.84
C TYR A 205 -1.33 -12.92 -20.90
N ASP A 206 -0.70 -12.59 -19.78
CA ASP A 206 0.33 -11.56 -19.70
C ASP A 206 1.33 -11.86 -18.58
N ASN A 207 2.45 -12.47 -18.98
CA ASN A 207 3.51 -12.85 -18.05
C ASN A 207 4.14 -11.64 -17.34
N GLU A 208 4.19 -10.45 -17.97
CA GLU A 208 4.75 -9.25 -17.33
C GLU A 208 3.83 -8.77 -16.21
N LEU A 209 2.51 -8.75 -16.45
CA LEU A 209 1.51 -8.44 -15.41
C LEU A 209 1.51 -9.50 -14.30
N TYR A 210 1.69 -10.77 -14.62
CA TYR A 210 1.78 -11.84 -13.63
C TYR A 210 2.99 -11.66 -12.70
N GLU A 211 4.18 -11.41 -13.26
CA GLU A 211 5.41 -11.15 -12.49
C GLU A 211 5.26 -9.95 -11.53
N VAL A 212 4.60 -8.88 -11.98
CA VAL A 212 4.32 -7.69 -11.16
C VAL A 212 3.26 -7.96 -10.09
N TYR A 213 2.06 -8.38 -10.49
CA TYR A 213 0.89 -8.42 -9.60
C TYR A 213 0.77 -9.71 -8.79
N THR A 214 1.43 -10.79 -9.19
CA THR A 214 1.41 -12.05 -8.44
C THR A 214 2.68 -12.21 -7.59
N LEU A 215 3.83 -11.99 -8.22
CA LEU A 215 5.15 -12.24 -7.60
C LEU A 215 5.80 -10.99 -6.99
N GLY A 216 5.32 -9.79 -7.35
CA GLY A 216 5.88 -8.55 -6.82
C GLY A 216 7.28 -8.25 -7.35
N ASN A 217 7.58 -8.65 -8.58
CA ASN A 217 8.86 -8.39 -9.23
C ASN A 217 8.85 -7.06 -9.99
N TRP A 218 10.01 -6.41 -10.06
CA TRP A 218 10.20 -5.23 -10.91
C TRP A 218 10.37 -5.67 -12.37
N VAL A 219 9.33 -5.48 -13.18
CA VAL A 219 9.36 -5.78 -14.62
C VAL A 219 9.43 -4.48 -15.40
N LYS A 220 10.35 -4.41 -16.36
CA LYS A 220 10.36 -3.35 -17.35
C LYS A 220 9.49 -3.80 -18.52
N PHE A 221 8.27 -3.28 -18.61
CA PHE A 221 7.37 -3.59 -19.72
C PHE A 221 8.08 -3.32 -21.05
N LYS A 222 8.34 -4.38 -21.83
CA LYS A 222 9.03 -4.25 -23.12
C LYS A 222 7.99 -4.22 -24.24
N GLY A 223 7.71 -3.02 -24.77
CA GLY A 223 7.24 -2.80 -26.15
C GLY A 223 5.93 -3.47 -26.59
N LEU A 224 4.95 -2.63 -26.94
CA LEU A 224 3.53 -2.87 -27.26
C LEU A 224 2.62 -2.87 -26.03
N ILE A 225 1.74 -1.86 -25.95
CA ILE A 225 0.66 -1.71 -24.95
C ILE A 225 -0.36 -2.85 -25.07
N PHE A 226 -0.46 -3.47 -26.25
CA PHE A 226 -1.29 -4.63 -26.53
C PHE A 226 -0.41 -5.74 -27.14
N PRO A 227 0.10 -6.68 -26.34
CA PRO A 227 0.92 -7.78 -26.84
C PRO A 227 0.09 -8.84 -27.56
N ASN A 228 -1.18 -9.00 -27.17
CA ASN A 228 -2.09 -10.02 -27.70
C ASN A 228 -3.16 -9.38 -28.60
N TRP A 229 -2.88 -9.32 -29.89
CA TRP A 229 -3.87 -8.94 -30.89
C TRP A 229 -3.81 -9.90 -32.07
N ASP A 230 -4.96 -10.11 -32.70
CA ASP A 230 -5.07 -10.81 -33.98
C ASP A 230 -5.46 -9.79 -35.06
N ILE A 231 -4.75 -9.79 -36.18
CA ILE A 231 -5.24 -9.09 -37.37
C ILE A 231 -6.31 -9.98 -37.99
N ILE A 232 -7.53 -9.46 -38.04
CA ILE A 232 -8.61 -10.04 -38.84
C ILE A 232 -8.63 -9.37 -40.22
N GLU A 233 -8.94 -10.14 -41.27
CA GLU A 233 -9.19 -9.56 -42.59
C GLU A 233 -10.55 -8.85 -42.62
N ALA A 234 -10.69 -7.85 -43.48
CA ALA A 234 -11.94 -7.09 -43.61
C ALA A 234 -13.16 -7.97 -43.94
N LYS A 235 -12.95 -9.10 -44.63
CA LYS A 235 -14.01 -10.07 -44.95
C LYS A 235 -14.55 -10.81 -43.73
N ASP A 236 -13.72 -10.92 -42.69
CA ASP A 236 -14.02 -11.62 -41.43
C ASP A 236 -14.51 -10.64 -40.34
N PHE A 237 -14.58 -9.34 -40.65
CA PHE A 237 -15.11 -8.32 -39.75
C PHE A 237 -16.63 -8.51 -39.58
N PRO A 238 -17.15 -8.60 -38.35
CA PRO A 238 -18.56 -8.91 -38.11
C PRO A 238 -19.48 -7.78 -38.61
N GLY A 239 -20.17 -8.03 -39.73
CA GLY A 239 -21.06 -7.05 -40.39
C GLY A 239 -22.39 -6.76 -39.66
N ASN A 240 -22.70 -7.50 -38.59
CA ASN A 240 -23.94 -7.40 -37.82
C ASN A 240 -23.76 -6.75 -36.44
N ALA A 241 -22.74 -5.90 -36.27
CA ALA A 241 -22.50 -5.21 -35.01
C ALA A 241 -23.72 -4.36 -34.59
N LEU A 242 -24.25 -4.64 -33.40
CA LEU A 242 -25.41 -3.94 -32.84
C LEU A 242 -25.14 -2.46 -32.49
N LYS A 243 -23.86 -2.09 -32.33
CA LYS A 243 -23.41 -0.73 -32.05
C LYS A 243 -22.17 -0.43 -32.87
N GLN A 244 -22.13 0.74 -33.50
CA GLN A 244 -20.99 1.27 -34.24
C GLN A 244 -20.49 2.51 -33.51
N CYS A 245 -19.20 2.55 -33.22
CA CYS A 245 -18.53 3.69 -32.62
C CYS A 245 -17.53 4.26 -33.64
N TYR A 246 -17.54 5.58 -33.81
CA TYR A 246 -16.56 6.28 -34.63
C TYR A 246 -15.62 7.04 -33.70
N ALA A 247 -14.31 6.86 -33.90
CA ALA A 247 -13.28 7.63 -33.25
C ALA A 247 -12.59 8.51 -34.28
N MET A 248 -12.23 9.73 -33.91
CA MET A 248 -11.45 10.64 -34.73
C MET A 248 -10.24 11.06 -33.91
N ASP A 249 -9.05 10.80 -34.45
CA ASP A 249 -7.80 11.36 -33.94
C ASP A 249 -7.53 12.64 -34.73
N ILE A 250 -7.68 13.78 -34.05
CA ILE A 250 -7.35 15.08 -34.62
C ILE A 250 -5.96 15.41 -34.10
N GLY A 251 -4.96 15.27 -34.98
CA GLY A 251 -3.55 15.54 -34.69
C GLY A 251 -3.25 17.00 -34.36
#